data_AF-A0A642C0R4-F1
#
_entry.id   AF-A0A642C0R4-F1
#
_cell.length_a   1.000
_cell.length_b   1.000
_cell.length_c   1.000
_cell.angle_alpha   90.00
_cell.angle_beta   90.00
_cell.angle_gamma   90.00
#
_symmetry.space_group_name_H-M   'P 1'
#
loop_
_entity.id
_entity.type
_entity.pdbx_description
1 polymer ?
#
loop_
_entity_poly.entity_id
_entity_poly.type
_entity_poly.pdbx_seq_one_letter_code
_entity_poly.pdbx_strand_id
1 'polypeptide(L)'
;LIESSNWAVIIENKFYAKDQPEQLKRYNEYAIGKYGVGNYMILYLTPDGRYASDDSGRGVDYRCISYKKTIIEWLGQCVGIAVHRPLVRETINQYINYLKQLTGQDMSTIVQSEIINLLSKAENIESVLQIPTYIEAVKDAIMTKMIQSVALECGVKGGLRTDLKEREFYFYKESWKEGTSIYFGLDKGKVYYAIKTKESLDGKAKPEIYLEHLFEEGIDAFDPYGYGYICEYDWLTNNHIWVEMADGSFAKKYIIPSVKKILEFVECDEMLKSKLEERNENV
;
A
#
# COMPACT_ATOMS: atom_id res chain seq x y z
N LEU A 1 0.14 17.38 -37.97
CA LEU A 1 0.60 17.42 -39.38
C LEU A 1 2.08 17.71 -39.36
N ILE A 2 2.87 16.89 -40.04
CA ILE A 2 4.28 17.13 -40.34
C ILE A 2 4.34 17.29 -41.85
N GLU A 3 4.81 18.42 -42.36
CA GLU A 3 4.77 18.71 -43.80
C GLU A 3 6.08 19.29 -44.32
N SER A 4 6.29 19.10 -45.62
CA SER A 4 7.25 19.80 -46.46
C SER A 4 6.51 20.38 -47.66
N SER A 5 7.21 21.04 -48.58
CA SER A 5 6.61 21.65 -49.77
C SER A 5 5.76 20.68 -50.60
N ASN A 6 6.15 19.40 -50.67
CA ASN A 6 5.47 18.40 -51.51
C ASN A 6 4.93 17.19 -50.75
N TRP A 7 5.25 17.02 -49.45
CA TRP A 7 4.91 15.79 -48.72
C TRP A 7 4.30 16.07 -47.35
N ALA A 8 3.40 15.18 -46.90
CA ALA A 8 2.80 15.27 -45.57
C ALA A 8 2.67 13.93 -44.84
N VAL A 9 2.86 13.98 -43.52
CA VAL A 9 2.42 12.94 -42.58
C VAL A 9 1.36 13.54 -41.67
N ILE A 10 0.14 13.03 -41.78
CA ILE A 10 -0.99 13.39 -40.92
C ILE A 10 -1.06 12.36 -39.82
N ILE A 11 -1.10 12.80 -38.56
CA ILE A 11 -1.24 11.92 -37.41
C ILE A 11 -2.52 12.32 -36.69
N GLU A 12 -3.50 11.42 -36.67
CA GLU A 12 -4.68 11.56 -35.84
C GLU A 12 -4.46 10.79 -34.55
N ASN A 13 -4.45 11.50 -33.41
CA ASN A 13 -4.17 10.94 -32.10
C ASN A 13 -5.47 10.71 -31.32
N LYS A 14 -5.76 9.46 -30.98
CA LYS A 14 -6.97 9.03 -30.25
C LYS A 14 -6.60 8.24 -29.00
N PHE A 15 -6.02 8.92 -28.00
CA PHE A 15 -5.70 8.26 -26.74
C PHE A 15 -6.95 7.89 -25.92
N TYR A 16 -7.85 8.86 -25.68
CA TYR A 16 -9.13 8.65 -24.99
C TYR A 16 -10.34 9.19 -25.76
N ALA A 17 -10.09 9.77 -26.94
CA ALA A 17 -11.12 10.41 -27.73
C ALA A 17 -11.90 9.39 -28.57
N LYS A 18 -13.21 9.61 -28.67
CA LYS A 18 -14.06 8.90 -29.63
C LYS A 18 -13.75 9.37 -31.06
N ASP A 19 -14.15 8.54 -32.02
CA ASP A 19 -14.04 8.87 -33.43
C ASP A 19 -15.03 9.96 -33.81
N GLN A 20 -14.56 10.95 -34.54
CA GLN A 20 -15.42 11.99 -35.08
C GLN A 20 -15.91 11.57 -36.47
N PRO A 21 -17.18 11.87 -36.82
CA PRO A 21 -17.72 11.57 -38.13
C PRO A 21 -16.86 12.16 -39.24
N GLU A 22 -16.62 11.37 -40.29
CA GLU A 22 -15.94 11.76 -41.53
C GLU A 22 -14.52 12.32 -41.34
N GLN A 23 -13.90 12.14 -40.17
CA GLN A 23 -12.67 12.84 -39.81
C GLN A 23 -11.48 12.47 -40.71
N LEU A 24 -11.26 11.17 -40.91
CA LEU A 24 -10.19 10.71 -41.80
C LEU A 24 -10.49 11.03 -43.26
N LYS A 25 -11.77 11.07 -43.65
CA LYS A 25 -12.17 11.45 -45.02
C LYS A 25 -11.82 12.90 -45.32
N ARG A 26 -12.09 13.82 -44.39
CA ARG A 26 -11.67 15.23 -44.50
C ARG A 26 -10.16 15.39 -44.60
N TYR A 27 -9.39 14.61 -43.84
CA TYR A 27 -7.93 14.65 -43.92
C TYR A 27 -7.42 14.14 -45.26
N ASN A 28 -8.05 13.10 -45.79
CA ASN A 28 -7.74 12.55 -47.10
C ASN A 28 -8.01 13.57 -48.23
N GLU A 29 -9.19 14.19 -48.24
CA GLU A 29 -9.57 15.22 -49.22
C GLU A 29 -8.61 16.42 -49.18
N TYR A 30 -8.32 16.93 -47.99
CA TYR A 30 -7.36 18.01 -47.80
C TYR A 30 -5.98 17.65 -48.36
N ALA A 31 -5.49 16.43 -48.07
CA ALA A 31 -4.16 16.01 -48.48
C ALA A 31 -4.06 15.78 -49.99
N ILE A 32 -5.11 15.24 -50.62
CA ILE A 32 -5.22 15.12 -52.07
C ILE A 32 -5.14 16.51 -52.72
N GLY A 33 -5.90 17.48 -52.22
CA GLY A 33 -5.94 18.83 -52.78
C GLY A 33 -4.62 19.60 -52.64
N LYS A 34 -3.90 19.39 -51.53
CA LYS A 34 -2.68 20.15 -51.23
C LYS A 34 -1.39 19.49 -51.72
N TYR A 35 -1.24 18.18 -51.55
CA TYR A 35 0.01 17.46 -51.84
C TYR A 35 -0.09 16.55 -53.06
N GLY A 36 -1.31 16.18 -53.47
CA GLY A 36 -1.55 15.20 -54.53
C GLY A 36 -1.55 13.76 -54.03
N VAL A 37 -2.18 12.88 -54.81
CA VAL A 37 -2.28 11.45 -54.50
C VAL A 37 -0.88 10.83 -54.45
N GLY A 38 -0.61 10.06 -53.39
CA GLY A 38 0.67 9.37 -53.18
C GLY A 38 1.74 10.21 -52.46
N ASN A 39 1.49 11.51 -52.24
CA ASN A 39 2.43 12.41 -51.58
C ASN A 39 2.10 12.67 -50.10
N TYR A 40 1.25 11.85 -49.50
CA TYR A 40 0.93 11.95 -48.08
C TYR A 40 0.68 10.58 -47.46
N MET A 41 0.76 10.52 -46.13
CA MET A 41 0.40 9.36 -45.34
C MET A 41 -0.46 9.79 -44.15
N ILE A 42 -1.53 9.03 -43.88
CA ILE A 42 -2.35 9.19 -42.69
C ILE A 42 -1.99 8.08 -41.71
N LEU A 43 -1.55 8.47 -40.51
CA LEU A 43 -1.31 7.60 -39.37
C LEU A 43 -2.43 7.82 -38.35
N TYR A 44 -3.06 6.73 -37.93
CA TYR A 44 -4.10 6.73 -36.92
C TYR A 44 -3.54 6.09 -35.65
N LEU A 45 -3.28 6.93 -34.64
CA LEU A 45 -2.56 6.57 -33.43
C LEU A 45 -3.51 6.39 -32.26
N THR A 46 -3.64 5.16 -31.77
CA THR A 46 -4.46 4.84 -30.58
C THR A 46 -3.60 4.14 -29.51
N PRO A 47 -4.10 3.89 -28.28
CA PRO A 47 -3.35 3.14 -27.28
C PRO A 47 -2.91 1.76 -27.76
N ASP A 48 -3.77 1.06 -28.49
CA ASP A 48 -3.68 -0.36 -28.85
C ASP A 48 -3.52 -0.65 -30.35
N GLY A 49 -3.68 0.36 -31.22
CA GLY A 49 -3.59 0.23 -32.68
C GLY A 49 -4.89 -0.20 -33.36
N ARG A 50 -6.05 0.08 -32.75
CA ARG A 50 -7.36 -0.19 -33.35
C ARG A 50 -7.60 0.61 -34.64
N TYR A 51 -8.48 0.09 -35.48
CA TYR A 51 -9.03 0.84 -36.62
C TYR A 51 -9.94 1.98 -36.15
N ALA A 52 -10.01 3.03 -36.98
CA ALA A 52 -11.04 4.05 -36.85
C ALA A 52 -12.41 3.46 -37.20
N SER A 53 -13.48 4.03 -36.67
CA SER A 53 -14.85 3.67 -37.04
C SER A 53 -15.12 3.86 -38.54
N ASP A 54 -16.06 3.07 -39.07
CA ASP A 54 -16.50 3.19 -40.47
C ASP A 54 -16.97 4.61 -40.81
N ASP A 55 -17.70 5.24 -39.89
CA ASP A 55 -18.19 6.61 -40.02
C ASP A 55 -17.04 7.63 -40.15
N SER A 56 -15.89 7.35 -39.54
CA SER A 56 -14.74 8.24 -39.58
C SER A 56 -13.86 8.04 -40.82
N GLY A 57 -13.63 6.79 -41.22
CA GLY A 57 -12.52 6.44 -42.13
C GLY A 57 -12.80 5.41 -43.21
N ARG A 58 -14.06 4.99 -43.41
CA ARG A 58 -14.37 4.03 -44.48
C ARG A 58 -13.92 4.56 -45.84
N GLY A 59 -13.14 3.74 -46.55
CA GLY A 59 -12.62 4.06 -47.89
C GLY A 59 -11.40 4.99 -47.90
N VAL A 60 -10.83 5.33 -46.75
CA VAL A 60 -9.59 6.09 -46.63
C VAL A 60 -8.41 5.14 -46.46
N ASP A 61 -7.32 5.37 -47.17
CA ASP A 61 -6.06 4.66 -46.95
C ASP A 61 -5.30 5.31 -45.78
N TYR A 62 -5.24 4.60 -44.65
CA TYR A 62 -4.52 5.03 -43.45
C TYR A 62 -3.88 3.84 -42.75
N ARG A 63 -2.83 4.10 -41.96
CA ARG A 63 -2.12 3.08 -41.18
C ARG A 63 -2.42 3.24 -39.69
N CYS A 64 -2.82 2.15 -39.05
CA CYS A 64 -2.94 2.10 -37.60
C CYS A 64 -1.56 1.97 -36.96
N ILE A 65 -1.28 2.81 -35.99
CA ILE A 65 -0.10 2.73 -35.13
C ILE A 65 -0.54 2.79 -33.67
N SER A 66 0.27 2.25 -32.75
CA SER A 66 -0.12 2.19 -31.34
C SER A 66 0.91 2.81 -30.40
N TYR A 67 0.43 3.40 -29.31
CA TYR A 67 1.30 3.77 -28.20
C TYR A 67 1.96 2.54 -27.57
N LYS A 68 1.16 1.48 -27.35
CA LYS A 68 1.56 0.23 -26.70
C LYS A 68 2.75 -0.45 -27.38
N LYS A 69 2.81 -0.42 -28.72
CA LYS A 69 3.84 -1.08 -29.51
C LYS A 69 4.70 -0.08 -30.27
N THR A 70 4.12 0.59 -31.27
CA THR A 70 4.87 1.39 -32.25
C THR A 70 5.62 2.55 -31.62
N ILE A 71 4.96 3.37 -30.79
CA ILE A 71 5.58 4.56 -30.19
C ILE A 71 6.60 4.17 -29.12
N ILE A 72 6.29 3.18 -28.26
CA ILE A 72 7.23 2.71 -27.24
C ILE A 72 8.50 2.12 -27.89
N GLU A 73 8.36 1.30 -28.94
CA GLU A 73 9.52 0.75 -29.68
C GLU A 73 10.36 1.86 -30.32
N TRP A 74 9.71 2.83 -30.96
CA TRP A 74 10.38 3.97 -31.58
C TRP A 74 11.11 4.85 -30.55
N LEU A 75 10.47 5.15 -29.42
CA LEU A 75 11.12 5.88 -28.33
C LEU A 75 12.30 5.09 -27.75
N GLY A 76 12.21 3.76 -27.67
CA GLY A 76 13.33 2.90 -27.27
C GLY A 76 14.53 3.02 -28.21
N GLN A 77 14.30 3.13 -29.52
CA GLN A 77 15.36 3.44 -30.49
C GLN A 77 15.93 4.85 -30.25
N CYS A 78 15.08 5.84 -29.94
CA CYS A 78 15.54 7.19 -29.59
C CYS A 78 16.42 7.21 -28.32
N VAL A 79 16.15 6.38 -27.32
CA VAL A 79 17.03 6.21 -26.13
C VAL A 79 18.42 5.76 -26.55
N GLY A 80 18.53 4.80 -27.47
CA GLY A 80 19.80 4.32 -28.03
C GLY A 80 20.57 5.40 -28.80
N ILE A 81 19.87 6.29 -29.50
CA ILE A 81 20.49 7.44 -30.19
C ILE A 81 20.95 8.50 -29.18
N ALA A 82 20.23 8.68 -28.08
CA ALA A 82 20.49 9.70 -27.07
C ALA A 82 21.52 9.30 -25.99
N VAL A 83 22.30 8.24 -26.20
CA VAL A 83 23.24 7.67 -25.20
C VAL A 83 24.17 8.73 -24.57
N HIS A 84 24.69 9.67 -25.36
CA HIS A 84 25.60 10.73 -24.91
C HIS A 84 24.89 12.02 -24.46
N ARG A 85 23.55 12.00 -24.33
CA ARG A 85 22.74 13.14 -23.86
C ARG A 85 21.89 12.70 -22.68
N PRO A 86 22.46 12.64 -21.45
CA PRO A 86 21.82 12.02 -20.29
C PRO A 86 20.43 12.58 -19.98
N LEU A 87 20.26 13.92 -20.06
CA LEU A 87 18.98 14.57 -19.82
C LEU A 87 17.91 14.12 -20.82
N VAL A 88 18.24 14.12 -22.12
CA VAL A 88 17.31 13.70 -23.18
C VAL A 88 16.96 12.23 -23.05
N ARG A 89 17.96 11.38 -22.80
CA ARG A 89 17.78 9.94 -22.59
C ARG A 89 16.82 9.66 -21.43
N GLU A 90 17.01 10.36 -20.30
CA GLU A 90 16.19 10.16 -19.11
C GLU A 90 14.76 10.66 -19.31
N THR A 91 14.57 11.82 -19.94
CA THR A 91 13.24 12.31 -20.30
C THR A 91 12.48 11.33 -21.20
N ILE A 92 13.16 10.72 -22.18
CA ILE A 92 12.55 9.70 -23.04
C ILE A 92 12.18 8.45 -22.23
N ASN A 93 13.08 7.97 -21.35
CA ASN A 93 12.80 6.82 -20.48
C ASN A 93 11.59 7.06 -19.56
N GLN A 94 11.49 8.24 -18.95
CA GLN A 94 10.34 8.62 -18.12
C GLN A 94 9.05 8.61 -18.93
N TYR A 95 9.09 9.14 -20.16
CA TYR A 95 7.94 9.13 -21.05
C TYR A 95 7.53 7.72 -21.49
N ILE A 96 8.50 6.83 -21.78
CA ILE A 96 8.22 5.41 -22.05
C ILE A 96 7.51 4.76 -20.87
N ASN A 97 7.99 4.99 -19.64
CA ASN A 97 7.39 4.41 -18.44
C ASN A 97 5.96 4.93 -18.22
N TYR A 98 5.73 6.22 -18.45
CA TYR A 98 4.39 6.79 -18.40
C TYR A 98 3.44 6.17 -19.43
N LEU A 99 3.89 6.02 -20.69
CA LEU A 99 3.09 5.35 -21.72
C LEU A 99 2.82 3.88 -21.39
N LYS A 100 3.78 3.18 -20.80
CA LYS A 100 3.60 1.80 -20.31
C LYS A 100 2.51 1.74 -19.24
N GLN A 101 2.50 2.66 -18.27
CA GLN A 101 1.43 2.75 -17.27
C GLN A 101 0.06 2.96 -17.92
N LEU A 102 -0.07 3.95 -18.81
CA LEU A 102 -1.35 4.24 -19.48
C LEU A 102 -1.86 3.11 -20.38
N THR A 103 -0.96 2.23 -20.85
CA THR A 103 -1.29 1.11 -21.75
C THR A 103 -1.32 -0.25 -21.05
N GLY A 104 -1.27 -0.27 -19.72
CA GLY A 104 -1.32 -1.51 -18.92
C GLY A 104 -0.09 -2.42 -19.13
N GLN A 105 1.09 -1.80 -19.24
CA GLN A 105 2.39 -2.45 -19.41
C GLN A 105 3.38 -2.00 -18.33
N ASP A 106 2.89 -1.49 -17.19
CA ASP A 106 3.78 -1.05 -16.13
C ASP A 106 4.57 -2.23 -15.55
N MET A 107 5.75 -1.92 -14.98
CA MET A 107 6.60 -2.95 -14.38
C MET A 107 5.86 -3.76 -13.31
N SER A 108 4.86 -3.17 -12.63
CA SER A 108 4.10 -3.87 -11.59
C SER A 108 3.27 -5.02 -12.17
N THR A 109 2.55 -4.82 -13.28
CA THR A 109 1.73 -5.87 -13.90
C THR A 109 2.56 -6.93 -14.61
N ILE A 110 3.66 -6.54 -15.28
CA ILE A 110 4.57 -7.50 -15.93
C ILE A 110 5.26 -8.37 -14.88
N VAL A 111 5.87 -7.76 -13.84
CA VAL A 111 6.53 -8.50 -12.76
C VAL A 111 5.54 -9.38 -12.00
N GLN A 112 4.31 -8.92 -11.74
CA GLN A 112 3.28 -9.76 -11.14
C GLN A 112 2.96 -10.99 -12.00
N SER A 113 2.79 -10.82 -13.32
CA SER A 113 2.49 -11.94 -14.21
C SER A 113 3.65 -12.95 -14.30
N GLU A 114 4.90 -12.47 -14.33
CA GLU A 114 6.09 -13.32 -14.34
C GLU A 114 6.27 -14.07 -13.01
N ILE A 115 6.04 -13.40 -11.88
CA ILE A 115 6.03 -14.04 -10.56
C ILE A 115 4.94 -15.10 -10.51
N ILE A 116 3.70 -14.78 -10.89
CA ILE A 116 2.60 -15.76 -10.88
C ILE A 116 2.94 -16.96 -11.76
N ASN A 117 3.48 -16.74 -12.96
CA ASN A 117 3.89 -17.82 -13.85
C ASN A 117 5.01 -18.68 -13.24
N LEU A 118 6.00 -18.08 -12.56
CA LEU A 118 7.07 -18.81 -11.89
C LEU A 118 6.53 -19.62 -10.71
N LEU A 119 5.72 -19.01 -9.84
CA LEU A 119 5.15 -19.63 -8.65
C LEU A 119 4.14 -20.73 -9.02
N SER A 120 3.45 -20.64 -10.16
CA SER A 120 2.44 -21.61 -10.60
C SER A 120 3.03 -22.86 -11.28
N LYS A 121 4.36 -22.97 -11.40
CA LYS A 121 4.99 -24.20 -11.91
C LYS A 121 4.80 -25.33 -10.91
N ALA A 122 4.46 -26.53 -11.40
CA ALA A 122 4.19 -27.71 -10.56
C ALA A 122 5.32 -28.00 -9.54
N GLU A 123 6.58 -27.84 -9.95
CA GLU A 123 7.78 -28.02 -9.12
C GLU A 123 7.88 -27.03 -7.94
N ASN A 124 7.18 -25.89 -8.00
CA ASN A 124 7.24 -24.83 -7.00
C ASN A 124 6.02 -24.83 -6.05
N ILE A 125 4.93 -25.53 -6.38
CA ILE A 125 3.65 -25.41 -5.65
C ILE A 125 3.80 -25.75 -4.17
N GLU A 126 4.55 -26.80 -3.81
CA GLU A 126 4.74 -27.18 -2.42
C GLU A 126 5.39 -26.05 -1.61
N SER A 127 6.45 -25.43 -2.14
CA SER A 127 7.12 -24.29 -1.49
C SER A 127 6.22 -23.06 -1.43
N VAL A 128 5.45 -22.80 -2.50
CA VAL A 128 4.51 -21.66 -2.55
C VAL A 128 3.43 -21.79 -1.49
N LEU A 129 2.89 -23.00 -1.28
CA LEU A 129 1.87 -23.24 -0.26
C LEU A 129 2.41 -23.07 1.18
N GLN A 130 3.73 -23.10 1.38
CA GLN A 130 4.36 -22.82 2.68
C GLN A 130 4.62 -21.32 2.92
N ILE A 131 4.62 -20.49 1.87
CA ILE A 131 4.87 -19.04 1.98
C ILE A 131 3.93 -18.35 3.00
N PRO A 132 2.61 -18.61 3.01
CA PRO A 132 1.73 -18.03 4.02
C PRO A 132 2.14 -18.36 5.45
N THR A 133 2.55 -19.60 5.71
CA THR A 133 3.05 -20.02 7.03
C THR A 133 4.33 -19.28 7.40
N TYR A 134 5.26 -19.12 6.46
CA TYR A 134 6.48 -18.34 6.71
C TYR A 134 6.19 -16.86 6.94
N ILE A 135 5.22 -16.27 6.25
CA ILE A 135 4.80 -14.89 6.48
C ILE A 135 4.29 -14.71 7.91
N GLU A 136 3.42 -15.60 8.39
CA GLU A 136 2.93 -15.54 9.78
C GLU A 136 4.05 -15.73 10.79
N ALA A 137 4.99 -16.66 10.56
CA ALA A 137 6.15 -16.84 11.42
C ALA A 137 7.08 -15.61 11.46
N VAL A 138 7.25 -14.91 10.33
CA VAL A 138 8.02 -13.67 10.26
C VAL A 138 7.34 -12.56 11.06
N LYS A 139 6.02 -12.41 10.94
CA LYS A 139 5.24 -11.45 11.72
C LYS A 139 5.39 -11.70 13.22
N ASP A 140 5.27 -12.97 13.63
CA ASP A 140 5.44 -13.38 15.03
C ASP A 140 6.84 -13.04 15.56
N ALA A 141 7.87 -13.30 14.76
CA ALA A 141 9.24 -12.97 15.12
C ALA A 141 9.47 -11.45 15.27
N ILE A 142 8.93 -10.64 14.36
CA ILE A 142 9.04 -9.18 14.41
C ILE A 142 8.36 -8.63 15.67
N MET A 143 7.11 -9.03 15.93
CA MET A 143 6.37 -8.57 17.10
C MET A 143 7.00 -9.05 18.40
N THR A 144 7.41 -10.31 18.48
CA THR A 144 8.07 -10.86 19.68
C THR A 144 9.35 -10.09 20.00
N LYS A 145 10.17 -9.78 18.98
CA LYS A 145 11.38 -8.98 19.16
C LYS A 145 11.07 -7.56 19.64
N MET A 146 10.05 -6.93 19.07
CA MET A 146 9.58 -5.61 19.49
C MET A 146 9.14 -5.63 20.97
N ILE A 147 8.27 -6.58 21.33
CA ILE A 147 7.75 -6.75 22.69
C ILE A 147 8.90 -6.97 23.68
N GLN A 148 9.87 -7.82 23.36
CA GLN A 148 11.04 -8.06 24.20
C GLN A 148 11.86 -6.78 24.42
N SER A 149 12.06 -5.98 23.37
CA SER A 149 12.79 -4.71 23.47
C SER A 149 12.07 -3.70 24.36
N VAL A 150 10.75 -3.55 24.19
CA VAL A 150 9.94 -2.62 25.01
C VAL A 150 9.87 -3.10 26.46
N ALA A 151 9.68 -4.41 26.67
CA ALA A 151 9.65 -5.02 27.99
C ALA A 151 10.94 -4.75 28.77
N LEU A 152 12.09 -4.94 28.11
CA LEU A 152 13.40 -4.64 28.69
C LEU A 152 13.56 -3.14 29.02
N GLU A 153 13.19 -2.25 28.09
CA GLU A 153 13.35 -0.81 28.28
C GLU A 153 12.43 -0.24 29.38
N CYS A 154 11.20 -0.73 29.46
CA CYS A 154 10.20 -0.25 30.40
C CYS A 154 10.19 -1.01 31.74
N GLY A 155 11.02 -2.04 31.90
CA GLY A 155 11.08 -2.84 33.13
C GLY A 155 9.79 -3.63 33.40
N VAL A 156 9.18 -4.17 32.35
CA VAL A 156 7.93 -4.94 32.40
C VAL A 156 8.10 -6.29 31.71
N LYS A 157 7.11 -7.18 31.83
CA LYS A 157 6.97 -8.36 30.96
C LYS A 157 6.03 -8.05 29.81
N GLY A 158 6.08 -8.86 28.76
CA GLY A 158 5.18 -8.72 27.63
C GLY A 158 4.87 -10.03 26.95
N GLY A 159 3.73 -10.08 26.25
CA GLY A 159 3.22 -11.25 25.58
C GLY A 159 2.52 -10.91 24.27
N LEU A 160 2.50 -11.88 23.35
CA LEU A 160 1.82 -11.82 22.06
C LEU A 160 0.58 -12.73 22.09
N ARG A 161 -0.56 -12.25 21.61
CA ARG A 161 -1.80 -13.03 21.45
C ARG A 161 -1.79 -13.76 20.12
N THR A 162 -1.10 -14.90 20.08
CA THR A 162 -1.02 -15.76 18.89
C THR A 162 -2.32 -16.52 18.62
N ASP A 163 -3.25 -16.53 19.59
CA ASP A 163 -4.62 -17.04 19.44
C ASP A 163 -5.49 -16.12 18.57
N LEU A 164 -5.10 -14.84 18.43
CA LEU A 164 -5.76 -13.87 17.56
C LEU A 164 -5.03 -13.79 16.22
N LYS A 165 -5.80 -13.65 15.14
CA LYS A 165 -5.26 -13.47 13.78
C LYS A 165 -4.61 -12.09 13.64
N GLU A 166 -5.11 -11.14 14.39
CA GLU A 166 -4.73 -9.74 14.45
C GLU A 166 -3.39 -9.54 15.17
N ARG A 167 -2.89 -10.53 15.92
CA ARG A 167 -1.61 -10.48 16.64
C ARG A 167 -1.49 -9.30 17.62
N GLU A 168 -2.53 -9.11 18.40
CA GLU A 168 -2.54 -8.13 19.50
C GLU A 168 -1.51 -8.50 20.58
N PHE A 169 -1.08 -7.54 21.38
CA PHE A 169 -0.02 -7.77 22.36
C PHE A 169 -0.20 -6.92 23.60
N TYR A 170 0.52 -7.27 24.67
CA TYR A 170 0.33 -6.62 25.95
C TYR A 170 1.60 -6.63 26.80
N PHE A 171 1.63 -5.74 27.79
CA PHE A 171 2.69 -5.62 28.78
C PHE A 171 2.13 -5.62 30.19
N TYR A 172 2.84 -6.18 31.16
CA TYR A 172 2.36 -6.29 32.53
C TYR A 172 3.51 -6.33 33.54
N LYS A 173 3.21 -5.98 34.79
CA LYS A 173 4.10 -6.22 35.94
C LYS A 173 3.66 -7.49 36.66
N GLU A 174 4.59 -8.24 37.23
CA GLU A 174 4.28 -9.42 38.04
C GLU A 174 3.52 -9.08 39.32
N SER A 175 3.64 -7.85 39.82
CA SER A 175 2.87 -7.37 40.97
C SER A 175 1.39 -7.11 40.66
N TRP A 176 1.01 -7.08 39.37
CA TRP A 176 -0.38 -6.86 38.97
C TRP A 176 -1.18 -8.16 39.03
N LYS A 177 -2.47 -8.01 39.33
CA LYS A 177 -3.44 -9.11 39.29
C LYS A 177 -3.36 -9.86 37.97
N GLU A 178 -3.53 -11.18 38.04
CA GLU A 178 -3.55 -12.04 36.86
C GLU A 178 -4.49 -11.49 35.77
N GLY A 179 -3.98 -11.35 34.54
CA GLY A 179 -4.73 -10.81 33.40
C GLY A 179 -4.79 -9.28 33.31
N THR A 180 -4.27 -8.56 34.31
CA THR A 180 -4.10 -7.11 34.22
C THR A 180 -2.92 -6.75 33.34
N SER A 181 -3.14 -5.89 32.34
CA SER A 181 -2.08 -5.51 31.38
C SER A 181 -2.33 -4.17 30.70
N ILE A 182 -1.26 -3.58 30.18
CA ILE A 182 -1.30 -2.53 29.16
C ILE A 182 -1.43 -3.24 27.81
N TYR A 183 -2.58 -3.08 27.18
CA TYR A 183 -2.96 -3.81 25.99
C TYR A 183 -2.83 -2.94 24.74
N PHE A 184 -2.42 -3.54 23.62
CA PHE A 184 -2.37 -2.93 22.31
C PHE A 184 -3.13 -3.81 21.33
N GLY A 185 -4.16 -3.24 20.72
CA GLY A 185 -5.06 -3.96 19.82
C GLY A 185 -5.48 -3.12 18.63
N LEU A 186 -6.38 -3.67 17.82
CA LEU A 186 -6.89 -3.03 16.61
C LEU A 186 -8.35 -2.60 16.79
N ASP A 187 -8.64 -1.34 16.44
CA ASP A 187 -10.02 -0.85 16.30
C ASP A 187 -10.15 -0.01 15.03
N LYS A 188 -11.12 -0.37 14.17
CA LYS A 188 -11.49 0.38 12.95
C LYS A 188 -10.31 0.82 12.06
N GLY A 189 -9.32 -0.05 11.87
CA GLY A 189 -8.16 0.27 11.03
C GLY A 189 -7.05 1.05 11.75
N LYS A 190 -7.15 1.22 13.07
CA LYS A 190 -6.21 1.95 13.92
C LYS A 190 -5.65 1.05 15.00
N VAL A 191 -4.51 1.45 15.58
CA VAL A 191 -3.96 0.80 16.76
C VAL A 191 -4.38 1.57 18.00
N TYR A 192 -5.06 0.88 18.92
CA TYR A 192 -5.44 1.44 20.21
C TYR A 192 -4.62 0.84 21.34
N TYR A 193 -4.62 1.53 22.48
CA TYR A 193 -4.04 1.05 23.72
C TYR A 193 -4.97 1.31 24.90
N ALA A 194 -4.95 0.41 25.87
CA ALA A 194 -5.83 0.46 27.04
C ALA A 194 -5.23 -0.28 28.24
N ILE A 195 -5.82 -0.13 29.43
CA ILE A 195 -5.58 -1.02 30.56
C ILE A 195 -6.68 -2.09 30.57
N LYS A 196 -6.30 -3.35 30.43
CA LYS A 196 -7.22 -4.50 30.48
C LYS A 196 -7.08 -5.23 31.81
N THR A 197 -8.17 -5.83 32.27
CA THR A 197 -8.23 -6.89 33.29
C THR A 197 -8.58 -8.24 32.65
N LYS A 198 -8.45 -9.33 33.41
CA LYS A 198 -8.85 -10.68 32.97
C LYS A 198 -10.27 -10.74 32.43
N GLU A 199 -11.23 -10.11 33.12
CA GLU A 199 -12.64 -10.08 32.72
C GLU A 199 -12.87 -9.21 31.48
N SER A 200 -12.10 -8.14 31.33
CA SER A 200 -12.25 -7.21 30.21
C SER A 200 -11.81 -7.81 28.87
N LEU A 201 -10.87 -8.77 28.88
CA LEU A 201 -10.45 -9.49 27.67
C LEU A 201 -11.60 -10.27 27.03
N ASP A 202 -12.60 -10.66 27.83
CA ASP A 202 -13.81 -11.37 27.41
C ASP A 202 -15.04 -10.44 27.28
N GLY A 203 -14.90 -9.12 27.51
CA GLY A 203 -16.01 -8.18 27.53
C GLY A 203 -16.97 -8.38 28.71
N LYS A 204 -16.47 -8.92 29.83
CA LYS A 204 -17.25 -9.23 31.04
C LYS A 204 -16.95 -8.29 32.20
N ALA A 205 -16.02 -7.35 32.04
CA ALA A 205 -15.73 -6.39 33.09
C ALA A 205 -16.92 -5.45 33.29
N LYS A 206 -17.12 -5.02 34.54
CA LYS A 206 -17.94 -3.85 34.81
C LYS A 206 -17.09 -2.61 34.47
N PRO A 207 -17.63 -1.61 33.76
CA PRO A 207 -16.92 -0.35 33.57
C PRO A 207 -16.50 0.22 34.93
N GLU A 208 -15.25 0.65 35.05
CA GLU A 208 -14.63 1.08 36.31
C GLU A 208 -14.64 2.61 36.41
N ILE A 209 -13.47 3.24 36.27
CA ILE A 209 -13.26 4.68 36.37
C ILE A 209 -12.62 5.10 35.06
N TYR A 210 -13.24 6.06 34.38
CA TYR A 210 -12.65 6.65 33.18
C TYR A 210 -11.39 7.46 33.53
N LEU A 211 -10.25 7.07 32.96
CA LEU A 211 -8.97 7.74 33.18
C LEU A 211 -8.73 8.79 32.08
N GLU A 212 -9.44 9.92 32.15
CA GLU A 212 -9.40 11.01 31.15
C GLU A 212 -8.00 11.63 30.93
N HIS A 213 -7.08 11.47 31.88
CA HIS A 213 -5.69 11.91 31.72
C HIS A 213 -4.85 10.95 30.85
N LEU A 214 -5.27 9.68 30.78
CA LEU A 214 -4.59 8.65 30.00
C LEU A 214 -5.22 8.50 28.62
N PHE A 215 -6.54 8.56 28.55
CA PHE A 215 -7.32 8.08 27.41
C PHE A 215 -8.28 9.15 26.90
N GLU A 216 -8.52 9.15 25.59
CA GLU A 216 -9.42 10.06 24.90
C GLU A 216 -10.83 9.48 24.71
N GLU A 217 -10.96 8.14 24.73
CA GLU A 217 -12.19 7.43 24.48
C GLU A 217 -12.75 6.77 25.75
N GLY A 218 -14.08 6.74 25.84
CA GLY A 218 -14.81 6.34 27.05
C GLY A 218 -14.69 4.86 27.44
N ILE A 219 -15.40 4.50 28.51
CA ILE A 219 -15.36 3.17 29.13
C ILE A 219 -16.43 2.22 28.57
N ASP A 220 -16.09 0.94 28.49
CA ASP A 220 -17.04 -0.15 28.27
C ASP A 220 -16.59 -1.44 28.97
N ALA A 221 -17.20 -2.57 28.64
CA ALA A 221 -16.88 -3.86 29.25
C ALA A 221 -15.55 -4.48 28.77
N PHE A 222 -15.03 -4.02 27.63
CA PHE A 222 -13.71 -4.36 27.12
C PHE A 222 -12.65 -3.37 27.61
N ASP A 223 -12.99 -2.10 27.78
CA ASP A 223 -12.07 -1.03 28.16
C ASP A 223 -12.57 -0.32 29.43
N PRO A 224 -12.45 -0.98 30.61
CA PRO A 224 -13.07 -0.50 31.84
C PRO A 224 -12.49 0.84 32.36
N TYR A 225 -11.31 1.23 31.87
CA TYR A 225 -10.62 2.47 32.22
C TYR A 225 -10.60 3.51 31.09
N GLY A 226 -11.11 3.17 29.91
CA GLY A 226 -10.99 3.94 28.67
C GLY A 226 -9.86 3.44 27.79
N TYR A 227 -9.77 3.98 26.58
CA TYR A 227 -8.74 3.65 25.62
C TYR A 227 -8.33 4.87 24.78
N GLY A 228 -7.18 4.78 24.11
CA GLY A 228 -6.70 5.83 23.21
C GLY A 228 -6.11 5.23 21.95
N TYR A 229 -5.90 6.06 20.92
CA TYR A 229 -5.25 5.64 19.68
C TYR A 229 -3.80 6.10 19.64
N ILE A 230 -2.89 5.21 19.25
CA ILE A 230 -1.47 5.56 19.08
C ILE A 230 -1.12 5.89 17.62
N CYS A 231 -1.88 5.37 16.66
CA CYS A 231 -1.75 5.73 15.25
C CYS A 231 -3.03 5.49 14.45
N GLU A 232 -3.21 6.26 13.39
CA GLU A 232 -4.40 6.30 12.51
C GLU A 232 -4.43 5.18 11.44
N TYR A 233 -3.55 4.20 11.55
CA TYR A 233 -3.41 3.07 10.63
C TYR A 233 -2.98 1.82 11.42
N ASP A 234 -3.33 0.64 10.94
CA ASP A 234 -2.97 -0.65 11.54
C ASP A 234 -2.06 -1.50 10.64
N TRP A 235 -1.57 -2.60 11.20
CA TRP A 235 -0.65 -3.52 10.51
C TRP A 235 -1.38 -4.56 9.63
N LEU A 236 -2.71 -4.53 9.57
CA LEU A 236 -3.50 -5.36 8.64
C LEU A 236 -3.68 -4.67 7.30
N THR A 237 -3.81 -3.35 7.32
CA THR A 237 -4.10 -2.52 6.15
C THR A 237 -2.87 -1.77 5.65
N ASN A 238 -1.87 -1.53 6.51
CA ASN A 238 -0.64 -0.83 6.15
C ASN A 238 0.61 -1.69 6.42
N ASN A 239 1.15 -2.28 5.36
CA ASN A 239 2.35 -3.11 5.45
C ASN A 239 3.60 -2.36 5.91
N HIS A 240 3.63 -1.02 5.83
CA HIS A 240 4.79 -0.24 6.26
C HIS A 240 5.05 -0.36 7.77
N ILE A 241 4.00 -0.56 8.58
CA ILE A 241 4.16 -0.77 10.02
C ILE A 241 5.10 -1.95 10.32
N TRP A 242 5.03 -3.03 9.54
CA TRP A 242 5.92 -4.19 9.76
C TRP A 242 7.41 -3.82 9.59
N VAL A 243 7.72 -2.86 8.73
CA VAL A 243 9.08 -2.33 8.56
C VAL A 243 9.48 -1.52 9.79
N GLU A 244 8.60 -0.60 10.23
CA GLU A 244 8.83 0.24 11.41
C GLU A 244 8.94 -0.59 12.71
N MET A 245 8.20 -1.70 12.81
CA MET A 245 8.33 -2.64 13.91
C MET A 245 9.66 -3.38 13.86
N ALA A 246 10.09 -3.81 12.67
CA ALA A 246 11.33 -4.57 12.50
C ALA A 246 12.60 -3.73 12.77
N ASP A 247 12.59 -2.44 12.39
CA ASP A 247 13.69 -1.51 12.65
C ASP A 247 13.60 -0.83 14.04
N GLY A 248 12.48 -1.03 14.75
CA GLY A 248 12.22 -0.53 16.10
C GLY A 248 11.75 0.93 16.18
N SER A 249 11.56 1.60 15.05
CA SER A 249 11.04 2.97 15.01
C SER A 249 9.59 3.04 15.52
N PHE A 250 8.76 2.04 15.22
CA PHE A 250 7.37 1.97 15.71
C PHE A 250 7.32 1.92 17.24
N ALA A 251 8.14 1.07 17.85
CA ALA A 251 8.24 0.95 19.30
C ALA A 251 8.66 2.26 19.97
N LYS A 252 9.74 2.89 19.46
CA LYS A 252 10.27 4.14 19.99
C LYS A 252 9.28 5.29 19.90
N LYS A 253 8.55 5.36 18.78
CA LYS A 253 7.63 6.46 18.50
C LYS A 253 6.30 6.32 19.23
N TYR A 254 5.77 5.11 19.34
CA TYR A 254 4.39 4.89 19.77
C TYR A 254 4.28 4.04 21.03
N ILE A 255 4.92 2.87 21.07
CA ILE A 255 4.67 1.90 22.15
C ILE A 255 5.34 2.31 23.46
N ILE A 256 6.63 2.64 23.43
CA ILE A 256 7.40 3.00 24.64
C ILE A 256 6.80 4.22 25.35
N PRO A 257 6.46 5.33 24.68
CA PRO A 257 5.81 6.47 25.33
C PRO A 257 4.49 6.09 26.00
N SER A 258 3.63 5.31 25.33
CA SER A 258 2.34 4.89 25.88
C SER A 258 2.49 3.98 27.09
N VAL A 259 3.44 3.03 27.06
CA VAL A 259 3.74 2.15 28.20
C VAL A 259 4.27 2.97 29.38
N LYS A 260 5.26 3.86 29.16
CA LYS A 260 5.82 4.70 30.22
C LYS A 260 4.77 5.62 30.84
N LYS A 261 3.93 6.26 30.02
CA LYS A 261 2.82 7.12 30.47
C LYS A 261 1.90 6.38 31.45
N ILE A 262 1.49 5.16 31.12
CA ILE A 262 0.62 4.37 32.00
C ILE A 262 1.37 3.94 33.27
N LEU A 263 2.61 3.47 33.15
CA LEU A 263 3.41 3.06 34.30
C LEU A 263 3.62 4.21 35.30
N GLU A 264 3.97 5.40 34.81
CA GLU A 264 4.13 6.60 35.63
C GLU A 264 2.82 7.00 36.32
N PHE A 265 1.70 6.92 35.61
CA PHE A 265 0.38 7.23 36.18
C PHE A 265 -0.02 6.23 37.28
N VAL A 266 0.18 4.94 37.04
CA VAL A 266 -0.13 3.89 38.04
C VAL A 266 0.73 4.04 39.29
N GLU A 267 2.00 4.45 39.18
CA GLU A 267 2.83 4.71 40.37
C GLU A 267 2.42 5.96 41.15
N CYS A 268 1.81 6.95 40.49
CA CYS A 268 1.36 8.19 41.14
C CYS A 268 -0.06 8.10 41.74
N ASP A 269 -0.91 7.22 41.20
CA ASP A 269 -2.31 7.05 41.61
C ASP A 269 -2.46 5.81 42.52
N GLU A 270 -2.38 6.02 43.84
CA GLU A 270 -2.50 4.96 44.85
C GLU A 270 -3.80 4.15 44.75
N MET A 271 -4.90 4.78 44.32
CA MET A 271 -6.18 4.11 44.17
C MET A 271 -6.14 3.15 42.97
N LEU A 272 -5.63 3.59 41.83
CA LEU A 272 -5.45 2.75 40.66
C LEU A 272 -4.42 1.65 40.94
N LYS A 273 -3.29 1.98 41.57
CA LYS A 273 -2.27 1.02 41.98
C LYS A 273 -2.86 -0.11 42.83
N SER A 274 -3.62 0.23 43.88
CA SER A 274 -4.30 -0.75 44.72
C SER A 274 -5.34 -1.59 43.98
N LYS A 275 -5.97 -1.06 42.91
CA LYS A 275 -6.88 -1.82 42.06
C LYS A 275 -6.15 -2.80 41.15
N LEU A 276 -5.00 -2.41 40.60
CA LEU A 276 -4.25 -3.23 39.65
C LEU A 276 -3.33 -4.26 40.32
N GLU A 277 -2.77 -3.95 41.48
CA GLU A 277 -1.86 -4.85 42.22
C GLU A 277 -2.60 -5.97 42.96
N GLU A 278 -1.95 -7.14 43.08
CA GLU A 278 -2.44 -8.21 43.94
C GLU A 278 -2.44 -7.75 45.40
N ARG A 279 -3.60 -7.85 46.07
CA ARG A 279 -3.62 -7.73 47.53
C ARG A 279 -3.01 -9.00 48.10
N ASN A 280 -1.85 -8.88 48.75
CA ASN A 280 -1.38 -9.91 49.66
C ASN A 280 -2.33 -9.95 50.86
N GLU A 281 -3.42 -10.72 50.78
CA GLU A 281 -4.28 -11.04 51.93
C GLU A 281 -3.64 -12.12 52.83
N ASN A 282 -2.34 -11.98 53.10
CA ASN A 282 -1.60 -12.79 54.06
C ASN A 282 -0.69 -11.88 54.91
N VAL A 283 -1.31 -11.01 55.72
CA VAL A 283 -0.80 -10.54 57.02
C VAL A 283 -1.96 -10.42 57.99
#